data_AF-A0A6P7ITI7-F1
#
_entry.id   AF-A0A6P7ITI7-F1
#
_cell.length_a   1.000
_cell.length_b   1.000
_cell.length_c   1.000
_cell.angle_alpha   90.00
_cell.angle_beta   90.00
_cell.angle_gamma   90.00
#
_symmetry.space_group_name_H-M   'P 1'
#
loop_
_entity.id
_entity.type
_entity.pdbx_description
1 polymer ?
#
loop_
_entity_poly.entity_id
_entity_poly.type
_entity_poly.pdbx_seq_one_letter_code
_entity_poly.pdbx_strand_id
1 'polypeptide(L)'
;MLNLNSPDDNRNSLQDPVSLNVGGEIYTTTLDTLTRCRDSMLGAMFTGQIPVLRDNKGNVFIDRDGKVFRYILNYLRSSSLDLPDGFSELTLLRREADFFQIRPLLEEIRRYEASVPLSLRGGPLGAMIIVNVDSKVCHLML
;
A
#
# COMPACT_ATOMS: atom_id res chain seq x y z
N MET A 1 -25.77 3.70 -32.65
CA MET A 1 -26.26 2.89 -31.51
C MET A 1 -25.27 1.77 -31.31
N LEU A 2 -24.38 1.83 -30.32
CA LEU A 2 -23.40 0.77 -30.09
C LEU A 2 -24.02 -0.31 -29.20
N ASN A 3 -23.89 -1.53 -29.72
CA ASN A 3 -24.53 -2.77 -29.31
C ASN A 3 -23.96 -3.26 -27.96
N LEU A 4 -24.81 -3.35 -26.94
CA LEU A 4 -24.52 -3.92 -25.63
C LEU A 4 -24.76 -5.43 -25.69
N ASN A 5 -23.79 -6.24 -26.15
CA ASN A 5 -23.78 -7.71 -25.96
C ASN A 5 -22.41 -8.29 -26.40
N SER A 6 -21.41 -8.24 -25.52
CA SER A 6 -20.23 -9.14 -25.54
C SER A 6 -19.88 -9.52 -24.11
N PRO A 7 -20.08 -10.78 -23.68
CA PRO A 7 -19.81 -11.21 -22.30
C PRO A 7 -18.33 -11.50 -21.99
N ASP A 8 -17.40 -11.32 -22.93
CA ASP A 8 -16.00 -11.78 -22.80
C ASP A 8 -14.93 -10.67 -22.62
N ASP A 9 -15.27 -9.38 -22.65
CA ASP A 9 -14.26 -8.30 -22.60
C ASP A 9 -13.86 -7.83 -21.18
N ASN A 10 -14.50 -8.34 -20.12
CA ASN A 10 -14.37 -7.74 -18.77
C ASN A 10 -13.28 -8.35 -17.86
N ARG A 11 -12.46 -9.28 -18.36
CA ARG A 11 -11.33 -9.87 -17.58
C ARG A 11 -9.95 -9.36 -17.98
N ASN A 12 -9.77 -8.88 -19.20
CA ASN A 12 -8.49 -8.32 -19.66
C ASN A 12 -8.24 -6.91 -19.11
N SER A 13 -9.29 -6.13 -18.87
CA SER A 13 -9.17 -4.75 -18.40
C SER A 13 -8.55 -4.63 -17.01
N LEU A 14 -8.68 -5.64 -16.14
CA LEU A 14 -8.08 -5.61 -14.80
C LEU A 14 -6.55 -5.74 -14.81
N GLN A 15 -5.98 -6.34 -15.85
CA GLN A 15 -4.53 -6.51 -15.99
C GLN A 15 -3.90 -5.37 -16.80
N ASP A 16 -4.71 -4.48 -17.37
CA ASP A 16 -4.21 -3.36 -18.14
C ASP A 16 -3.38 -2.42 -17.25
N PRO A 17 -2.20 -1.96 -17.73
CA PRO A 17 -1.40 -1.00 -17.01
C PRO A 17 -2.14 0.33 -16.84
N VAL A 18 -2.08 0.86 -15.64
CA VAL A 18 -2.60 2.16 -15.24
C VAL A 18 -1.47 2.97 -14.62
N SER A 19 -1.33 4.21 -15.09
CA SER A 19 -0.35 5.16 -14.59
C SER A 19 -0.99 6.14 -13.60
N LEU A 20 -0.35 6.29 -12.46
CA LEU A 20 -0.69 7.24 -11.40
C LEU A 20 0.44 8.24 -11.23
N ASN A 21 0.09 9.47 -10.91
CA ASN A 21 1.01 10.52 -10.51
C ASN A 21 0.68 10.90 -9.06
N VAL A 22 1.53 10.49 -8.11
CA VAL A 22 1.33 10.70 -6.68
C VAL A 22 2.34 11.73 -6.19
N GLY A 23 1.89 12.98 -5.98
CA GLY A 23 2.74 14.07 -5.52
C GLY A 23 3.92 14.38 -6.45
N GLY A 24 3.82 14.06 -7.74
CA GLY A 24 4.89 14.19 -8.74
C GLY A 24 5.63 12.89 -9.07
N GLU A 25 5.47 11.83 -8.28
CA GLU A 25 6.06 10.53 -8.54
C GLU A 25 5.16 9.67 -9.44
N ILE A 26 5.70 9.15 -10.53
CA ILE A 26 4.95 8.34 -11.48
C ILE A 26 5.04 6.85 -11.10
N TYR A 27 3.88 6.25 -10.88
CA TYR A 27 3.72 4.83 -10.62
C TYR A 27 2.93 4.16 -11.74
N THR A 28 3.36 2.98 -12.18
CA THR A 28 2.60 2.13 -13.08
C THR A 28 2.24 0.84 -12.37
N THR A 29 0.97 0.45 -12.45
CA THR A 29 0.45 -0.79 -11.85
C THR A 29 -0.78 -1.27 -12.61
N THR A 30 -1.49 -2.29 -12.13
CA THR A 30 -2.73 -2.78 -12.75
C THR A 30 -3.97 -2.38 -11.96
N LEU A 31 -5.14 -2.36 -12.61
CA LEU A 31 -6.42 -2.18 -11.93
C LEU A 31 -6.67 -3.28 -10.89
N ASP A 32 -6.24 -4.52 -11.14
CA ASP A 32 -6.31 -5.62 -10.16
C ASP A 32 -5.63 -5.25 -8.84
N THR A 33 -4.42 -4.66 -8.93
CA THR A 33 -3.66 -4.24 -7.74
C THR A 33 -4.40 -3.13 -6.98
N LEU A 34 -4.91 -2.12 -7.72
CA LEU A 34 -5.58 -0.95 -7.12
C LEU A 34 -6.96 -1.30 -6.54
N THR A 35 -7.62 -2.32 -7.09
CA THR A 35 -8.95 -2.78 -6.67
C THR A 35 -8.91 -3.99 -5.73
N ARG A 36 -7.71 -4.43 -5.32
CA ARG A 36 -7.54 -5.53 -4.36
C ARG A 36 -8.30 -5.27 -3.05
N CYS A 37 -8.28 -4.03 -2.58
CA CYS A 37 -9.12 -3.57 -1.48
C CYS A 37 -10.24 -2.68 -2.05
N ARG A 38 -11.37 -3.28 -2.43
CA ARG A 38 -12.50 -2.54 -3.03
C ARG A 38 -13.12 -1.51 -2.09
N ASP A 39 -13.03 -1.77 -0.80
CA ASP A 39 -13.45 -0.93 0.32
C ASP A 39 -12.48 0.23 0.62
N SER A 40 -11.33 0.28 -0.05
CA SER A 40 -10.37 1.38 0.04
C SER A 40 -10.73 2.54 -0.90
N MET A 41 -10.14 3.71 -0.64
CA MET A 41 -10.29 4.90 -1.50
C MET A 41 -9.81 4.62 -2.93
N LEU A 42 -8.72 3.86 -3.09
CA LEU A 42 -8.20 3.46 -4.40
C LEU A 42 -9.21 2.56 -5.12
N GLY A 43 -9.80 1.59 -4.41
CA GLY A 43 -10.87 0.76 -4.94
C GLY A 43 -12.05 1.62 -5.44
N ALA A 44 -12.49 2.59 -4.65
CA ALA A 44 -13.59 3.48 -5.02
C ALA A 44 -13.26 4.42 -6.21
N MET A 45 -12.02 4.92 -6.29
CA MET A 45 -11.55 5.73 -7.44
C MET A 45 -11.57 4.93 -8.75
N PHE A 46 -11.06 3.70 -8.72
CA PHE A 46 -10.90 2.88 -9.93
C PHE A 46 -12.14 2.05 -10.30
N THR A 47 -13.13 1.96 -9.40
CA THR A 47 -14.48 1.44 -9.72
C THR A 47 -15.45 2.53 -10.18
N GLY A 48 -15.00 3.79 -10.26
CA GLY A 48 -15.80 4.92 -10.75
C GLY A 48 -16.77 5.50 -9.72
N GLN A 49 -16.64 5.14 -8.43
CA GLN A 49 -17.45 5.68 -7.35
C GLN A 49 -17.00 7.09 -6.93
N ILE A 50 -15.72 7.42 -7.16
CA ILE A 50 -15.13 8.71 -6.82
C ILE A 50 -14.51 9.32 -8.09
N PRO A 51 -14.75 10.61 -8.38
CA PRO A 51 -14.10 11.28 -9.50
C PRO A 51 -12.58 11.34 -9.30
N VAL A 52 -11.85 11.00 -10.36
CA VAL A 52 -10.38 11.04 -10.37
C VAL A 52 -9.88 12.28 -11.11
N LEU A 53 -8.91 12.98 -10.52
CA LEU A 53 -8.16 14.02 -11.23
C LEU A 53 -7.14 13.36 -12.15
N ARG A 54 -6.86 14.00 -13.28
CA ARG A 54 -5.82 13.56 -14.22
C ARG A 54 -4.86 14.70 -14.49
N ASP A 55 -3.58 14.36 -14.62
CA ASP A 55 -2.57 15.32 -15.06
C ASP A 55 -2.64 15.56 -16.57
N ASN A 56 -1.80 16.46 -17.07
CA ASN A 56 -1.73 16.86 -18.48
C ASN A 56 -1.34 15.70 -19.41
N LYS A 57 -0.83 14.59 -18.85
CA LYS A 57 -0.42 13.37 -19.58
C LYS A 57 -1.48 12.26 -19.47
N GLY A 58 -2.59 12.51 -18.79
CA GLY A 58 -3.69 11.56 -18.61
C GLY A 58 -3.51 10.59 -17.45
N ASN A 59 -2.44 10.71 -16.64
CA ASN A 59 -2.22 9.87 -15.47
C ASN A 59 -3.17 10.29 -14.34
N VAL A 60 -3.62 9.33 -13.53
CA VAL A 60 -4.46 9.65 -12.36
C VAL A 60 -3.62 10.41 -11.33
N PHE A 61 -4.00 11.65 -11.05
CA PHE A 61 -3.27 12.52 -10.14
C PHE A 61 -3.80 12.40 -8.71
N ILE A 62 -2.88 12.21 -7.77
CA ILE A 62 -3.14 12.10 -6.33
C ILE A 62 -2.19 13.08 -5.63
N ASP A 63 -2.75 14.05 -4.92
CA ASP A 63 -1.99 15.06 -4.19
C ASP A 63 -1.52 14.55 -2.82
N ARG A 64 -0.68 13.50 -2.83
CA ARG A 64 -0.16 12.81 -1.63
C ARG A 64 1.33 12.51 -1.76
N ASP A 65 1.96 12.03 -0.68
CA ASP A 65 3.38 11.71 -0.67
C ASP A 65 3.69 10.49 -1.56
N GLY A 66 4.35 10.74 -2.68
CA GLY A 66 4.73 9.71 -3.64
C GLY A 66 5.74 8.71 -3.09
N LYS A 67 6.67 9.09 -2.21
CA LYS A 67 7.72 8.19 -1.70
C LYS A 67 7.14 7.14 -0.77
N VAL A 68 6.25 7.57 0.12
CA VAL A 68 5.54 6.67 1.05
C VAL A 68 4.50 5.82 0.33
N PHE A 69 3.89 6.34 -0.73
CA PHE A 69 2.96 5.58 -1.57
C PHE A 69 3.57 4.28 -2.12
N ARG A 70 4.89 4.22 -2.33
CA ARG A 70 5.59 2.99 -2.73
C ARG A 70 5.28 1.80 -1.81
N TYR A 71 5.26 2.02 -0.50
CA TYR A 71 4.98 0.98 0.49
C TYR A 71 3.51 0.58 0.49
N ILE A 72 2.62 1.54 0.29
CA ILE A 72 1.18 1.29 0.08
C ILE A 72 0.98 0.37 -1.14
N LEU A 73 1.62 0.73 -2.26
CA LEU A 73 1.51 -0.02 -3.51
C LEU A 73 2.11 -1.42 -3.39
N ASN A 74 3.24 -1.57 -2.71
CA ASN A 74 3.84 -2.88 -2.46
C ASN A 74 2.93 -3.75 -1.59
N TYR A 75 2.32 -3.19 -0.54
CA TYR A 75 1.32 -3.91 0.25
C TYR A 75 0.14 -4.39 -0.60
N LEU A 76 -0.36 -3.56 -1.53
CA LEU A 76 -1.42 -4.00 -2.45
C LEU A 76 -0.98 -5.11 -3.42
N ARG A 77 0.32 -5.30 -3.64
CA ARG A 77 0.86 -6.38 -4.49
C ARG A 77 1.09 -7.66 -3.72
N SER A 78 1.79 -7.59 -2.58
CA SER A 78 2.20 -8.76 -1.80
C SER A 78 1.22 -9.13 -0.69
N SER A 79 0.32 -8.22 -0.30
CA SER A 79 -0.48 -8.31 0.93
C SER A 79 0.37 -8.45 2.20
N SER A 80 1.63 -8.01 2.15
CA SER A 80 2.62 -8.04 3.24
C SER A 80 3.19 -6.66 3.50
N LEU A 81 3.46 -6.35 4.77
CA LEU A 81 4.10 -5.09 5.18
C LEU A 81 5.63 -5.23 5.13
N ASP A 82 6.20 -4.96 3.96
CA ASP A 82 7.65 -5.09 3.72
C ASP A 82 8.35 -3.74 3.91
N LEU A 83 8.96 -3.54 5.08
CA LEU A 83 9.67 -2.31 5.45
C LEU A 83 11.18 -2.56 5.54
N PRO A 84 12.02 -1.60 5.09
CA PRO A 84 13.46 -1.71 5.26
C PRO A 84 13.86 -1.60 6.74
N ASP A 85 15.02 -2.15 7.08
CA ASP A 85 15.58 -2.01 8.42
C ASP A 85 15.74 -0.54 8.80
N GLY A 86 15.28 -0.18 10.01
CA GLY A 86 15.35 1.19 10.52
C GLY A 86 14.37 2.17 9.86
N PHE A 87 13.27 1.68 9.26
CA PHE A 87 12.25 2.54 8.66
C PHE A 87 11.68 3.57 9.66
N SER A 88 12.05 4.83 9.47
CA SER A 88 11.70 5.94 10.37
C SER A 88 10.37 6.63 10.01
N GLU A 89 9.85 6.38 8.80
CA GLU A 89 8.66 7.05 8.27
C GLU A 89 7.35 6.30 8.59
N LEU A 90 7.36 5.40 9.59
CA LEU A 90 6.18 4.59 9.96
C LEU A 90 4.95 5.43 10.30
N THR A 91 5.15 6.56 10.99
CA THR A 91 4.05 7.49 11.30
C THR A 91 3.45 8.10 10.04
N LEU A 92 4.29 8.42 9.04
CA LEU A 92 3.83 8.94 7.76
C LEU A 92 3.11 7.86 6.96
N LEU A 93 3.66 6.64 6.91
CA LEU A 93 3.01 5.48 6.29
C LEU A 93 1.63 5.20 6.87
N ARG A 94 1.49 5.28 8.20
CA ARG A 94 0.19 5.13 8.87
C ARG A 94 -0.82 6.20 8.43
N ARG A 95 -0.38 7.46 8.30
CA ARG A 95 -1.24 8.56 7.82
C ARG A 95 -1.67 8.37 6.37
N GLU A 96 -0.77 7.89 5.52
CA GLU A 96 -1.12 7.58 4.12
C GLU A 96 -2.06 6.37 4.05
N ALA A 97 -1.82 5.30 4.80
CA ALA A 97 -2.70 4.14 4.86
C ALA A 97 -4.12 4.51 5.34
N ASP A 98 -4.21 5.46 6.28
CA ASP A 98 -5.49 6.03 6.73
C ASP A 98 -6.14 6.87 5.64
N PHE A 99 -5.39 7.75 4.97
CA PHE A 99 -5.92 8.54 3.85
C PHE A 99 -6.50 7.65 2.74
N PHE A 100 -5.77 6.61 2.32
CA PHE A 100 -6.22 5.66 1.30
C PHE A 100 -7.27 4.66 1.83
N GLN A 101 -7.61 4.70 3.13
CA GLN A 101 -8.58 3.84 3.79
C GLN A 101 -8.27 2.34 3.63
N ILE A 102 -6.99 1.97 3.64
CA ILE A 102 -6.55 0.57 3.52
C ILE A 102 -6.52 -0.06 4.92
N ARG A 103 -7.69 -0.50 5.40
CA ARG A 103 -7.86 -1.04 6.75
C ARG A 103 -6.93 -2.22 7.09
N PRO A 104 -6.72 -3.21 6.19
CA PRO A 104 -5.81 -4.32 6.50
C PRO A 104 -4.39 -3.84 6.77
N LEU A 105 -3.90 -2.85 6.01
CA LEU A 105 -2.57 -2.27 6.22
C LEU A 105 -2.46 -1.52 7.54
N LEU A 106 -3.50 -0.77 7.94
CA LEU A 106 -3.51 -0.07 9.23
C LEU A 106 -3.38 -1.03 10.42
N GLU A 107 -4.03 -2.19 10.33
CA GLU A 107 -3.94 -3.21 11.37
C GLU A 107 -2.56 -3.86 11.40
N GLU A 108 -1.96 -4.15 10.24
CA GLU A 108 -0.58 -4.66 10.17
C GLU A 108 0.44 -3.65 10.72
N ILE A 109 0.29 -2.35 10.40
CA ILE A 109 1.13 -1.29 10.98
C ILE A 109 0.97 -1.24 12.50
N ARG A 110 -0.25 -1.34 13.03
CA ARG A 110 -0.50 -1.35 14.48
C ARG A 110 0.17 -2.55 15.15
N ARG A 111 0.09 -3.74 14.55
CA ARG A 111 0.76 -4.94 15.05
C ARG A 111 2.27 -4.78 15.03
N TYR A 112 2.81 -4.21 13.96
CA TYR A 112 4.22 -3.86 13.86
C TYR A 112 4.62 -2.90 15.00
N GLU A 113 3.89 -1.80 15.23
CA GLU A 113 4.12 -0.85 16.32
C GLU A 113 4.09 -1.51 17.71
N ALA A 114 3.20 -2.48 17.93
CA ALA A 114 3.09 -3.22 19.18
C ALA A 114 4.21 -4.26 19.36
N SER A 115 4.73 -4.80 18.26
CA SER A 115 5.81 -5.78 18.26
C SER A 115 7.20 -5.16 18.47
N VAL A 116 7.35 -3.85 18.18
CA VAL A 116 8.58 -3.11 18.46
C VAL A 116 8.66 -2.84 19.98
N PRO A 117 9.66 -3.40 20.69
CA PRO A 117 9.82 -3.20 22.13
C PRO A 117 9.94 -1.71 22.48
N LEU A 118 9.35 -1.28 23.61
CA LEU A 118 9.43 0.10 24.10
C LEU A 118 10.87 0.63 24.21
N SER A 119 11.86 -0.25 24.32
CA SER A 119 13.29 0.09 24.39
C SER A 119 13.89 0.64 23.09
N LEU A 120 13.20 0.55 21.95
CA LEU A 120 13.67 1.10 20.65
C LEU A 120 12.96 2.40 20.24
N ARG A 121 12.07 2.94 21.08
CA ARG A 121 11.36 4.21 20.79
C ARG A 121 12.23 5.47 20.91
N GLY A 122 13.53 5.34 21.20
CA GLY A 122 14.48 6.46 21.18
C GLY A 122 15.93 6.03 21.35
N GLY A 123 16.64 5.73 20.25
CA GLY A 123 18.09 5.49 20.25
C GLY A 123 18.57 4.67 19.04
N PRO A 124 19.84 4.82 18.60
CA PRO A 124 20.30 4.37 17.29
C PRO A 124 20.47 2.84 17.16
N LEU A 125 20.15 2.39 15.93
CA LEU A 125 20.51 1.16 15.18
C LEU A 125 21.27 0.06 15.93
N GLY A 126 20.67 -1.14 16.04
CA GLY A 126 21.47 -2.34 16.35
C GLY A 126 20.77 -3.63 16.80
N ALA A 127 19.45 -3.76 16.79
CA ALA A 127 18.81 -5.02 17.21
C ALA A 127 17.63 -5.41 16.32
N MET A 128 17.80 -6.52 15.61
CA MET A 128 16.77 -7.23 14.86
C MET A 128 15.97 -8.12 15.82
N ILE A 129 14.63 -8.09 15.78
CA ILE A 129 13.80 -9.14 16.37
C ILE A 129 13.20 -9.98 15.25
N ILE A 130 13.58 -11.25 15.19
CA ILE A 130 12.89 -12.25 14.38
C ILE A 130 11.64 -12.68 15.15
N VAL A 131 10.47 -12.29 14.67
CA VAL A 131 9.19 -12.83 15.15
C VAL A 131 8.93 -14.16 14.43
N ASN A 132 9.34 -15.26 15.06
CA ASN A 132 8.98 -16.59 14.60
C ASN A 132 7.55 -16.90 15.06
N VAL A 133 6.62 -17.07 14.11
CA VAL A 133 5.28 -17.62 14.36
C VAL A 133 5.41 -19.13 14.50
N ASP A 134 6.19 -19.58 15.49
CA ASP A 134 5.95 -20.84 16.17
C ASP A 134 6.86 -20.95 17.39
N SER A 135 6.23 -21.42 18.47
CA SER A 135 6.73 -21.41 19.84
C SER A 135 8.16 -21.95 19.98
N LYS A 136 9.11 -21.07 20.36
CA LYS A 136 10.18 -21.25 21.37
C LYS A 136 11.23 -20.16 21.19
N VAL A 137 11.29 -19.24 22.16
CA VAL A 137 12.33 -18.22 22.26
C VAL A 137 13.65 -18.93 22.60
N CYS A 138 14.53 -19.08 21.61
CA CYS A 138 15.93 -19.45 21.84
C CYS A 138 16.75 -18.17 21.88
N HIS A 139 17.23 -17.81 23.07
CA HIS A 139 18.13 -16.68 23.28
C HIS A 139 19.55 -17.11 22.93
N LEU A 140 20.20 -16.41 21.99
CA LEU A 140 21.65 -16.48 21.83
C LEU A 140 22.20 -15.04 21.87
N MET A 141 22.92 -14.73 22.93
CA MET A 141 23.78 -13.54 23.06
C MET A 141 25.15 -13.87 22.45
N LEU A 142 25.71 -12.94 21.68
CA LEU A 142 27.16 -12.83 21.47
C LEU A 142 27.74 -11.90 22.56
#